data_AF-A0A5E4KRC5-F1
#
_entry.id   AF-A0A5E4KRC5-F1
#
_cell.length_a   1.000
_cell.length_b   1.000
_cell.length_c   1.000
_cell.angle_alpha   90.00
_cell.angle_beta   90.00
_cell.angle_gamma   90.00
#
_symmetry.space_group_name_H-M   'P 1'
#
loop_
_entity.id
_entity.type
_entity.pdbx_description
1 polymer ?
#
loop_
_entity_poly.entity_id
_entity_poly.type
_entity_poly.pdbx_seq_one_letter_code
_entity_poly.pdbx_strand_id
1 'polypeptide(L)'
;MVKVPFKTIKIKDETYESLNVFIGELRKELKKPVSTDEALKRLLNIRKKKPSQYAGGWKMDEKEVKEIRQKLKESWNKWEL
;
A
#
# COMPACT_ATOMS: atom_id res chain seq x y z
N MET A 1 32.44 4.60 -8.04
CA MET A 1 31.34 3.63 -8.24
C MET A 1 30.98 3.01 -6.90
N VAL A 2 29.75 3.19 -6.42
CA VAL A 2 29.28 2.53 -5.19
C VAL A 2 29.04 1.05 -5.51
N LYS A 3 29.73 0.14 -4.82
CA LYS A 3 29.60 -1.30 -5.04
C LYS A 3 28.33 -1.79 -4.34
N VAL A 4 27.29 -2.12 -5.09
CA VAL A 4 26.04 -2.66 -4.54
C VAL A 4 26.15 -4.19 -4.50
N PRO A 5 25.99 -4.83 -3.33
CA PRO A 5 26.06 -6.29 -3.24
C PRO A 5 24.83 -6.93 -3.91
N PHE A 6 25.06 -7.90 -4.79
CA PHE A 6 24.00 -8.69 -5.41
C PHE A 6 23.71 -9.94 -4.57
N LYS A 7 22.43 -10.31 -4.50
CA LYS A 7 21.98 -11.55 -3.84
C LYS A 7 21.07 -12.33 -4.80
N THR A 8 21.19 -13.65 -4.74
CA THR A 8 20.32 -14.56 -5.49
C THR A 8 19.24 -15.09 -4.56
N ILE A 9 17.99 -15.09 -5.04
CA ILE A 9 16.85 -15.70 -4.37
C ILE A 9 16.24 -16.75 -5.27
N LYS A 10 15.78 -17.86 -4.70
CA LYS A 10 14.95 -18.84 -5.42
C LYS A 10 13.50 -18.46 -5.19
N ILE A 11 12.73 -18.43 -6.27
CA ILE A 11 11.29 -18.18 -6.25
C ILE A 11 10.60 -19.27 -7.07
N LYS A 12 9.33 -19.52 -6.76
CA LYS A 12 8.49 -20.43 -7.56
C LYS A 12 8.22 -19.81 -8.93
N ASP A 13 8.01 -20.64 -9.94
CA ASP A 13 7.72 -20.18 -11.30
C ASP A 13 6.48 -19.28 -11.36
N GLU A 14 5.40 -19.66 -10.66
CA GLU A 14 4.18 -18.84 -10.53
C GLU A 14 4.46 -17.43 -9.99
N THR A 15 5.40 -17.31 -9.05
CA THR A 15 5.80 -16.02 -8.47
C THR A 15 6.62 -15.21 -9.47
N TYR A 16 7.48 -15.88 -10.24
CA TYR A 16 8.26 -15.23 -11.30
C TYR A 16 7.36 -14.70 -12.43
N GLU A 17 6.37 -15.47 -12.86
CA GLU A 17 5.39 -15.06 -13.86
C GLU A 17 4.59 -13.84 -13.38
N SER A 18 4.08 -13.89 -12.15
CA SER A 18 3.36 -12.78 -11.52
C SER A 18 4.21 -11.50 -11.47
N LEU A 19 5.51 -11.63 -11.16
CA LEU A 19 6.44 -10.51 -11.15
C LEU A 19 6.67 -9.94 -12.55
N ASN A 20 6.76 -10.77 -13.57
CA ASN A 20 6.92 -10.33 -14.96
C ASN A 20 5.69 -9.59 -15.48
N VAL A 21 4.48 -10.06 -15.16
CA VAL A 21 3.24 -9.34 -15.49
C VAL A 21 3.25 -7.95 -14.85
N PHE A 22 3.57 -7.87 -13.56
CA PHE A 22 3.66 -6.60 -12.84
C PHE A 22 4.72 -5.65 -13.43
N ILE A 23 5.89 -6.16 -13.83
CA ILE A 23 6.93 -5.36 -14.51
C ILE A 23 6.41 -4.84 -15.87
N GLY A 24 5.65 -5.67 -16.59
CA GLY A 24 5.02 -5.28 -17.85
C GLY A 24 4.02 -4.13 -17.69
N GLU A 25 3.18 -4.19 -16.66
CA GLU A 25 2.24 -3.12 -16.31
C GLU A 25 2.99 -1.84 -15.91
N LEU A 26 4.01 -1.97 -15.06
CA LEU A 26 4.86 -0.85 -14.65
C LEU A 26 5.53 -0.15 -15.83
N ARG A 27 5.99 -0.91 -16.83
CA ARG A 27 6.59 -0.37 -18.05
C ARG A 27 5.58 0.44 -18.85
N LYS A 28 4.32 -0.02 -18.94
CA LYS A 28 3.24 0.70 -19.61
C LYS A 28 2.91 2.01 -18.88
N GLU A 29 2.78 1.97 -17.56
CA GLU A 29 2.49 3.15 -16.73
C GLU A 29 3.59 4.21 -16.84
N LEU A 30 4.85 3.80 -16.64
CA LEU A 30 5.98 4.72 -16.51
C LEU A 30 6.60 5.09 -17.87
N LYS A 31 6.18 4.45 -18.97
CA LYS A 31 6.71 4.62 -20.33
C LYS A 31 8.25 4.53 -20.41
N LYS A 32 8.86 3.77 -19.51
CA LYS A 32 10.31 3.59 -19.42
C LYS A 32 10.65 2.13 -19.12
N PRO A 33 11.84 1.64 -19.49
CA PRO A 33 12.33 0.34 -19.04
C PRO A 33 12.37 0.29 -17.51
N VAL A 34 11.85 -0.80 -16.94
CA VAL A 34 11.80 -1.03 -15.49
C VAL A 34 12.63 -2.26 -15.17
N SER A 35 13.56 -2.13 -14.22
CA SER A 35 14.37 -3.24 -13.72
C SER A 35 13.61 -4.03 -12.65
N THR A 36 14.02 -5.29 -12.44
CA THR A 36 13.45 -6.12 -11.37
C THR A 36 13.64 -5.49 -9.99
N ASP A 37 14.79 -4.84 -9.75
CA ASP A 37 15.07 -4.13 -8.49
C ASP A 37 14.11 -2.95 -8.27
N GLU A 38 13.83 -2.17 -9.33
CA GLU A 38 12.88 -1.06 -9.26
C GLU A 38 11.45 -1.56 -8.99
N ALA A 39 11.04 -2.65 -9.64
CA ALA A 39 9.74 -3.26 -9.42
C ALA A 39 9.58 -3.79 -7.99
N LEU A 40 10.59 -4.50 -7.46
CA LEU A 40 10.62 -4.98 -6.08
C LEU A 40 10.57 -3.81 -5.08
N LYS A 41 11.34 -2.75 -5.32
CA LYS A 41 11.31 -1.53 -4.48
C LYS A 41 9.92 -0.90 -4.48
N ARG A 42 9.22 -0.87 -5.63
CA ARG A 42 7.86 -0.34 -5.72
C ARG A 42 6.87 -1.22 -4.98
N LEU A 43 6.96 -2.56 -5.07
CA LEU A 43 6.14 -3.49 -4.28
C LEU A 43 6.34 -3.30 -2.77
N LEU A 44 7.59 -3.18 -2.32
CA LEU A 44 7.90 -2.95 -0.90
C LEU A 44 7.40 -1.58 -0.42
N ASN A 45 7.40 -0.57 -1.28
CA ASN A 45 6.85 0.74 -0.98
C ASN A 45 5.32 0.78 -1.03
N ILE A 46 4.67 0.00 -1.89
CA ILE A 46 3.21 -0.16 -1.93
C ILE A 46 2.71 -0.77 -0.61
N ARG A 47 3.47 -1.71 0.00
CA ARG A 47 3.14 -2.25 1.32
C ARG A 47 3.14 -1.19 2.43
N LYS A 48 3.83 -0.07 2.25
CA LYS A 48 3.76 1.11 3.13
C LYS A 48 2.59 2.01 2.73
N LYS A 49 1.38 1.43 2.56
CA LYS A 49 0.19 2.22 2.24
C LYS A 49 0.01 3.30 3.29
N LYS A 50 -0.03 4.55 2.84
CA LYS A 50 -0.36 5.68 3.70
C LYS A 50 -1.79 5.48 4.20
N PRO A 51 -2.12 5.82 5.46
CA PRO A 51 -3.50 5.73 5.97
C PRO A 51 -4.54 6.42 5.06
N SER A 52 -4.13 7.46 4.33
CA SER A 52 -4.94 8.16 3.34
C SER A 52 -5.41 7.30 2.17
N GLN A 53 -4.74 6.19 1.83
CA GLN A 53 -5.21 5.26 0.79
C GLN A 53 -6.38 4.39 1.24
N TYR A 54 -6.71 4.39 2.53
CA TYR A 54 -7.91 3.77 3.08
C TYR A 54 -9.07 4.77 3.23
N ALA A 55 -8.87 6.05 2.90
CA ALA A 55 -9.93 7.05 2.91
C ALA A 55 -11.04 6.65 1.93
N GLY A 56 -12.29 6.62 2.40
CA GLY A 56 -13.45 6.19 1.61
C GLY A 56 -13.63 4.66 1.50
N GLY A 57 -12.71 3.86 2.06
CA GLY A 57 -12.86 2.40 2.12
C GLY A 57 -13.87 1.93 3.16
N TRP A 58 -14.15 2.76 4.17
CA TRP A 58 -15.18 2.49 5.16
C TRP A 58 -16.51 3.09 4.70
N LYS A 59 -17.42 2.23 4.24
CA LYS A 59 -18.82 2.60 4.01
C LYS A 59 -19.58 2.42 5.34
N MET A 60 -19.82 3.51 6.04
CA MET A 60 -20.68 3.52 7.21
C MET A 60 -22.13 3.71 6.82
N ASP A 61 -23.04 3.05 7.53
CA ASP A 61 -24.45 3.41 7.49
C ASP A 61 -24.76 4.63 8.38
N GLU A 62 -25.93 5.24 8.20
CA GLU A 62 -26.32 6.45 8.95
C GLU A 62 -26.42 6.21 10.47
N LYS A 63 -26.68 4.97 10.89
CA LYS A 63 -26.80 4.60 12.29
C LYS A 63 -25.43 4.53 12.95
N GLU A 64 -24.46 3.88 12.30
CA GLU A 64 -23.06 3.83 12.70
C GLU A 64 -22.46 5.24 12.82
N VAL A 65 -22.74 6.13 11.86
CA VAL A 65 -22.27 7.53 11.93
C VAL A 65 -22.82 8.24 13.17
N LYS A 66 -24.10 8.05 13.50
CA LYS A 66 -24.72 8.66 14.69
C LYS A 66 -24.11 8.12 15.98
N GLU A 67 -23.93 6.81 16.09
CA GLU A 67 -23.34 6.17 17.26
C GLU A 67 -21.89 6.63 17.50
N ILE A 68 -21.09 6.72 16.43
CA ILE A 68 -19.70 7.17 16.52
C ILE A 68 -19.62 8.64 16.93
N ARG A 69 -20.46 9.51 16.35
CA ARG A 69 -20.52 10.93 16.74
C ARG A 69 -20.93 11.11 18.19
N GLN A 70 -21.89 10.33 18.67
CA GLN A 70 -22.34 10.40 20.05
C GLN A 70 -21.23 9.98 21.01
N LYS A 71 -20.55 8.85 20.76
CA LYS A 71 -19.41 8.39 21.57
C LYS A 71 -18.24 9.37 21.58
N LEU A 72 -17.97 10.02 20.44
CA LEU A 72 -16.94 11.05 20.34
C LEU A 72 -17.29 12.28 21.19
N LYS A 73 -18.54 12.75 21.12
CA LYS A 73 -19.02 13.88 21.92
C LYS A 73 -18.95 13.57 23.42
N GLU A 74 -19.40 12.39 23.83
CA GLU A 74 -19.33 11.93 25.22
C GLU A 74 -17.89 11.81 25.72
N SER A 75 -16.98 11.34 24.87
CA SER A 75 -15.55 11.25 25.21
C SER A 75 -14.89 12.62 25.28
N TRP A 76 -15.25 13.55 24.39
CA TRP A 76 -14.74 14.92 24.38
C TRP A 76 -15.16 15.69 25.64
N ASN A 77 -16.43 15.57 26.02
CA ASN A 77 -16.96 16.17 27.25
C ASN A 77 -16.27 15.61 28.52
N LYS A 78 -15.77 14.36 28.48
CA LYS A 78 -14.99 13.77 29.57
C LYS A 78 -13.53 14.24 29.59
N TRP A 79 -13.01 14.71 28.46
CA TRP A 79 -11.65 15.24 28.33
C TRP A 79 -11.56 16.72 28.68
N GLU A 80 -12.68 17.47 28.67
CA GLU A 80 -12.77 18.85 29.18
C GLU A 80 -12.87 18.95 30.72
N LEU A 81 -12.57 17.85 31.44
CA LEU A 81 -12.47 17.81 32.92
C LEU A 81 -11.02 17.93 33.39
#